data_AF-A0A7J3X784-F1
#
_entry.id   AF-A0A7J3X784-F1
#
_cell.length_a   1.000
_cell.length_b   1.000
_cell.length_c   1.000
_cell.angle_alpha   90.00
_cell.angle_beta   90.00
_cell.angle_gamma   90.00
#
_symmetry.space_group_name_H-M   'P 1'
#
loop_
_entity.id
_entity.type
_entity.pdbx_description
1 polymer ?
#
loop_
_entity_poly.entity_id
_entity_poly.type
_entity_poly.pdbx_seq_one_letter_code
_entity_poly.pdbx_strand_id
1 'polypeptide(L)' 'MSRTTTITVTRETKTLLSKLKGRETWDSFLRKLAVEELRKRRERVREELGRLLELEYEEVRVRSWARES' A
#
# COMPACT_ATOMS: atom_id res chain seq x y z
N MET A 1 -18.31 12.67 20.57
CA MET A 1 -19.16 12.80 19.38
C MET A 1 -18.42 12.21 18.18
N SER A 2 -18.92 11.14 17.56
CA SER A 2 -18.37 10.71 16.27
C SER A 2 -18.83 11.69 15.20
N ARG A 3 -17.91 12.48 14.63
CA ARG A 3 -18.24 13.36 13.50
C ARG A 3 -18.36 12.51 12.25
N THR A 4 -19.58 12.25 11.80
CA THR A 4 -19.85 11.59 10.52
C THR A 4 -19.77 12.61 9.39
N THR A 5 -19.15 12.23 8.29
CA THR A 5 -19.02 13.07 7.08
C THR A 5 -19.51 12.31 5.86
N THR A 6 -20.00 13.03 4.86
CA THR A 6 -20.49 12.44 3.60
C THR A 6 -19.44 12.59 2.51
N ILE A 7 -19.19 11.52 1.76
CA ILE A 7 -18.42 11.56 0.51
C ILE A 7 -19.37 11.35 -0.66
N THR A 8 -19.25 12.20 -1.69
CA THR A 8 -20.02 12.06 -2.92
C THR A 8 -19.21 11.24 -3.91
N VAL A 9 -19.83 10.19 -4.46
CA VAL A 9 -19.24 9.32 -5.49
C VAL A 9 -20.24 9.11 -6.61
N THR A 10 -19.77 8.70 -7.79
CA THR A 10 -20.67 8.35 -8.89
C THR A 10 -21.50 7.11 -8.54
N ARG A 11 -22.63 6.94 -9.24
CA ARG A 11 -23.48 5.75 -9.07
C ARG A 11 -22.71 4.47 -9.41
N GLU A 12 -21.87 4.51 -10.44
CA GLU A 12 -21.05 3.38 -10.87
C GLU A 12 -20.05 2.96 -9.79
N THR A 13 -19.32 3.92 -9.21
CA THR A 13 -18.40 3.66 -8.10
C THR A 13 -19.14 3.05 -6.90
N LYS A 14 -20.31 3.60 -6.53
CA LYS A 14 -21.11 3.04 -5.43
C LYS A 14 -21.57 1.62 -5.70
N THR A 15 -21.96 1.31 -6.93
CA THR A 15 -22.34 -0.06 -7.34
C THR A 15 -21.17 -1.03 -7.22
N LEU A 16 -19.98 -0.65 -7.70
CA LEU A 16 -18.77 -1.46 -7.57
C LEU A 16 -18.42 -1.74 -6.11
N LEU A 17 -18.41 -0.69 -5.28
CA LEU A 17 -18.15 -0.85 -3.85
C LEU A 17 -19.21 -1.70 -3.15
N SER A 18 -20.48 -1.64 -3.57
CA SER A 18 -21.56 -2.45 -3.00
C SER A 18 -21.38 -3.94 -3.25
N LYS A 19 -20.83 -4.31 -4.42
CA LYS A 19 -20.51 -5.72 -4.75
C LYS A 19 -19.43 -6.27 -3.82
N LEU A 20 -18.47 -5.43 -3.43
CA LEU A 20 -17.36 -5.82 -2.53
C LEU A 20 -17.76 -5.79 -1.05
N LYS A 21 -18.57 -4.82 -0.64
CA LYS A 21 -19.03 -4.62 0.74
C LYS A 21 -19.81 -5.82 1.29
N GLY A 22 -20.62 -6.48 0.44
CA GLY A 22 -21.53 -7.53 0.89
C GLY A 22 -22.45 -7.05 2.03
N ARG A 23 -22.39 -7.75 3.17
CA ARG A 23 -23.26 -7.49 4.35
C ARG A 23 -22.72 -6.49 5.37
N GLU A 24 -21.48 -6.01 5.24
CA GLU A 24 -20.85 -5.09 6.21
C GLU A 24 -21.49 -3.69 6.20
N THR A 25 -21.24 -2.82 7.18
CA THR A 25 -21.64 -1.40 7.07
C THR A 25 -20.72 -0.65 6.13
N TRP A 26 -21.19 0.46 5.53
CA TRP A 26 -20.35 1.31 4.67
C TRP A 26 -19.10 1.81 5.39
N ASP A 27 -19.24 2.19 6.66
CA ASP A 27 -18.11 2.68 7.47
C ASP A 27 -17.06 1.59 7.72
N SER A 28 -17.49 0.41 8.18
CA SER A 28 -16.60 -0.72 8.43
C SER A 28 -15.86 -1.15 7.15
N PHE A 29 -16.61 -1.27 6.05
CA PHE A 29 -16.06 -1.66 4.76
C PHE A 29 -15.03 -0.67 4.23
N LEU A 30 -15.38 0.63 4.19
CA LEU A 30 -14.48 1.67 3.68
C LEU A 30 -13.24 1.82 4.57
N ARG A 31 -13.40 1.70 5.90
CA ARG A 31 -12.29 1.72 6.84
C ARG A 31 -11.34 0.54 6.61
N LYS A 32 -11.86 -0.67 6.45
CA LYS A 32 -11.07 -1.86 6.15
C LYS A 32 -10.30 -1.70 4.83
N LEU A 33 -10.99 -1.27 3.78
CA LEU A 33 -10.39 -1.02 2.47
C LEU A 33 -9.24 0.00 2.54
N ALA A 34 -9.42 1.09 3.29
CA ALA A 34 -8.39 2.11 3.49
C ALA A 34 -7.17 1.55 4.24
N VAL A 35 -7.39 0.76 5.30
CA VAL A 35 -6.30 0.13 6.07
C VAL A 35 -5.51 -0.86 5.21
N GLU A 36 -6.19 -1.67 4.41
CA GLU A 36 -5.53 -2.61 3.49
C GLU A 36 -4.70 -1.89 2.42
N GLU A 37 -5.23 -0.81 1.82
CA GLU A 37 -4.48 -0.05 0.82
C GLU A 37 -3.26 0.65 1.44
N LEU A 38 -3.39 1.21 2.64
CA LEU A 38 -2.25 1.77 3.38
C LEU A 38 -1.20 0.70 3.70
N ARG A 39 -1.62 -0.51 4.04
CA ARG A 39 -0.70 -1.63 4.26
C ARG A 39 0.05 -2.01 2.98
N LYS A 40 -0.66 -2.18 1.86
CA LYS A 40 -0.06 -2.48 0.55
C LYS A 40 0.92 -1.42 0.10
N ARG A 41 0.63 -0.14 0.36
CA ARG A 41 1.57 0.96 0.06
C ARG A 41 2.84 0.86 0.89
N ARG A 42 2.74 0.56 2.19
CA ARG A 42 3.90 0.36 3.06
C ARG A 42 4.74 -0.84 2.65
N GLU A 43 4.10 -1.94 2.26
CA GLU A 43 4.79 -3.14 1.76
C GLU A 43 5.55 -2.83 0.46
N ARG A 44 4.91 -2.15 -0.51
CA ARG A 44 5.59 -1.71 -1.74
C ARG A 44 6.82 -0.84 -1.48
N VAL A 45 6.71 0.13 -0.57
CA VAL A 45 7.84 0.98 -0.19
C VAL A 45 8.97 0.17 0.47
N ARG A 46 8.64 -0.80 1.32
CA ARG A 46 9.63 -1.68 1.94
C ARG A 46 10.33 -2.56 0.91
N GLU A 47 9.60 -3.10 -0.05
CA GLU A 47 10.17 -3.91 -1.14
C GLU A 47 11.07 -3.08 -2.06
N GLU A 48 10.69 -1.85 -2.35
CA GLU A 48 11.51 -0.92 -3.14
C GLU A 48 12.79 -0.53 -2.39
N LEU A 49 12.68 -0.21 -1.09
CA LEU A 49 13.84 0.05 -0.24
C LEU A 49 14.77 -1.16 -0.14
N GLY A 50 14.22 -2.37 0.02
CA GLY A 50 14.99 -3.61 0.06
C GLY A 50 15.81 -3.82 -1.21
N ARG A 51 15.18 -3.63 -2.39
CA ARG A 51 15.87 -3.72 -3.68
C ARG A 51 16.99 -2.69 -3.84
N LEU A 52 16.75 -1.44 -3.42
CA LEU A 52 17.78 -0.39 -3.48
C LEU A 52 18.98 -0.72 -2.57
N LEU A 53 18.72 -1.24 -1.37
CA LEU A 53 19.79 -1.66 -0.47
C LEU A 53 20.57 -2.85 -1.02
N GLU A 54 19.90 -3.87 -1.58
CA GLU A 54 20.58 -5.01 -2.21
C GLU A 54 21.50 -4.58 -3.36
N LEU A 55 21.04 -3.65 -4.21
CA LEU A 55 21.85 -3.06 -5.28
C LEU A 55 23.07 -2.31 -4.73
N GLU A 56 22.89 -1.51 -3.68
CA GLU A 56 24.00 -0.80 -3.02
C GLU A 56 25.02 -1.77 -2.41
N TYR A 57 24.56 -2.81 -1.70
CA TYR A 57 25.42 -3.85 -1.13
C TYR A 57 26.21 -4.59 -2.22
N GLU A 58 25.59 -4.86 -3.37
CA GLU A 58 26.26 -5.52 -4.49
C GLU A 58 27.34 -4.64 -5.13
N GLU A 59 27.06 -3.35 -5.34
CA GLU A 59 28.05 -2.38 -5.82
C GLU A 59 29.25 -2.24 -4.88
N VAL A 60 29.01 -2.17 -3.56
CA VAL A 60 30.09 -2.06 -2.57
C VAL A 60 30.97 -3.30 -2.56
N ARG A 61 30.38 -4.50 -2.64
CA ARG A 61 31.16 -5.75 -2.75
C ARG A 61 32.02 -5.77 -4.02
N VAL A 62 31.47 -5.48 -5.20
CA VAL A 62 32.26 -5.53 -6.44
C VAL A 62 33.46 -4.57 -6.38
N ARG A 63 33.28 -3.38 -5.80
CA ARG A 63 34.36 -2.40 -5.64
C ARG A 63 35.43 -2.83 -4.63
N SER A 64 35.08 -3.56 -3.57
CA SER A 64 36.08 -4.05 -2.61
C SER A 64 36.95 -5.15 -3.22
N TRP A 65 36.37 -6.07 -4.00
CA TRP A 65 37.10 -7.13 -4.69
C TRP A 65 38.06 -6.58 -5.76
N ALA A 66 37.64 -5.53 -6.49
CA ALA A 66 38.48 -4.88 -7.50
C ALA A 66 39.67 -4.08 -6.92
N ARG A 67 39.68 -3.79 -5.62
CA ARG A 67 40.79 -3.11 -4.92
C ARG A 67 41.81 -4.06 -4.31
N GLU A 68 41.45 -5.33 -4.14
CA GLU A 68 42.30 -6.37 -3.54
C GLU A 68 43.01 -7.25 -4.59
N SER A 69 42.82 -6.96 -5.90
CA SER A 69 43.50 -7.63 -7.03
C SER A 69 44.60 -6.76 -7.64
#